data_AF-A0A9W6K2H7-F1
#
_entry.id   AF-A0A9W6K2H7-F1
#
_cell.length_a   1.000
_cell.length_b   1.000
_cell.length_c   1.000
_cell.angle_alpha   90.00
_cell.angle_beta   90.00
_cell.angle_gamma   90.00
#
_symmetry.space_group_name_H-M   'P 1'
#
loop_
_entity.id
_entity.type
_entity.pdbx_description
1 polymer ?
#
loop_
_entity_poly.entity_id
_entity_poly.type
_entity_poly.pdbx_seq_one_letter_code
_entity_poly.pdbx_strand_id
1 'polypeptide(L)'
;MFRTTQRGLSLVELLVALSIASFLALAATQLVVDTKISFLFQRAQADNQANAQFTLQWLDRQLARTGFKRRPDQPLQAAFPALSEAQSGVAGCVFTAGQVIKALTRKALCIRYQPSDRLEVDCLGNGRPANASSLAQPYAEPVEAYIEKLAVNNNQQLLCTSKGGSATLTEGILDLRFDYGVGVYGHPDPTTYTASPASDAPIRSVRYAALLSTPAPARTTTRDSPAWQYWHESALPSSTKGQLYQVIKGTTALRNLLP
;
A
#
# COMPACT_ATOMS: atom_id res chain seq x y z
N MET A 1 32.28 72.44 14.19
CA MET A 1 33.33 71.41 14.31
C MET A 1 33.06 70.61 15.58
N PHE A 2 32.31 69.51 15.50
CA PHE A 2 31.95 68.71 16.69
C PHE A 2 33.09 67.73 17.00
N ARG A 3 33.79 67.94 18.12
CA ARG A 3 34.76 66.97 18.67
C ARG A 3 33.98 65.80 19.27
N THR A 4 33.99 64.65 18.60
CA THR A 4 33.57 63.38 19.19
C THR A 4 34.62 62.90 20.17
N THR A 5 34.30 62.90 21.46
CA THR A 5 35.09 62.24 22.51
C THR A 5 34.99 60.73 22.34
N GLN A 6 36.10 60.04 22.05
CA GLN A 6 36.16 58.58 22.15
C GLN A 6 36.04 58.21 23.63
N ARG A 7 34.91 57.59 24.01
CA ARG A 7 34.82 56.88 25.28
C ARG A 7 35.56 55.55 25.11
N GLY A 8 36.57 55.31 25.94
CA GLY A 8 37.33 54.06 25.94
C GLY A 8 36.39 52.88 26.23
N LEU A 9 36.59 51.78 25.50
CA LEU A 9 35.76 50.59 25.61
C LEU A 9 36.24 49.73 26.78
N SER A 10 35.36 49.41 27.71
CA SER A 10 35.70 48.56 28.86
C SER A 10 35.79 47.09 28.46
N LEU A 11 36.75 46.35 29.01
CA LEU A 11 36.85 44.90 28.84
C LEU A 11 35.56 44.18 29.30
N VAL A 12 34.89 44.72 30.32
CA VAL A 12 33.61 44.20 30.81
C VAL A 12 32.47 44.42 29.80
N GLU A 13 32.40 45.60 29.15
CA GLU A 13 31.39 45.86 28.11
C GLU A 13 31.56 44.92 26.92
N LEU A 14 32.81 44.61 26.53
CA LEU A 14 33.10 43.66 25.45
C LEU A 14 32.62 42.24 25.81
N LEU A 15 32.89 41.79 27.04
CA LEU A 15 32.44 40.47 27.51
C LEU A 15 30.92 40.37 27.56
N VAL A 16 30.24 41.42 28.04
CA VAL A 16 28.77 41.49 28.05
C VAL A 16 28.22 41.49 26.63
N ALA A 17 28.77 42.29 25.71
CA ALA A 17 28.33 42.31 24.32
C ALA A 17 28.51 40.94 23.63
N LEU A 18 29.65 40.27 23.84
CA LEU A 18 29.93 38.94 23.28
C LEU A 18 28.96 37.88 23.82
N SER A 19 28.69 37.91 25.13
CA SER A 19 27.75 36.97 25.76
C SER A 19 26.34 37.16 25.20
N ILE A 20 25.84 38.39 25.12
CA ILE A 20 24.52 38.70 24.55
C ILE A 20 24.44 38.25 23.09
N ALA A 21 25.46 38.56 22.28
CA ALA A 21 25.51 38.16 20.87
C ALA A 21 25.47 36.62 20.71
N SER A 22 26.20 35.90 21.57
CA SER A 22 26.21 34.44 21.57
C SER A 22 24.84 33.86 21.94
N PHE A 23 24.19 34.41 22.97
CA PHE A 23 22.83 34.00 23.35
C PHE A 23 21.81 34.25 22.24
N LEU A 24 21.88 35.40 21.57
CA LEU A 24 21.00 35.73 20.44
C LEU A 24 21.23 34.80 19.25
N ALA A 25 22.49 34.50 18.92
CA ALA A 25 22.82 33.56 17.84
C ALA A 25 22.31 32.14 18.14
N LEU A 26 22.44 31.67 19.38
CA LEU A 26 21.88 30.39 19.82
C LEU A 26 20.36 30.37 19.70
N ALA A 27 19.67 31.40 20.20
CA ALA A 27 18.21 31.50 20.13
C ALA A 27 17.70 31.48 18.68
N ALA A 28 18.32 32.27 17.80
CA ALA A 28 17.98 32.29 16.38
C ALA A 28 18.21 30.93 15.71
N THR A 29 19.31 30.25 16.05
CA THR A 29 19.62 28.91 15.51
C THR A 29 18.59 27.88 15.97
N GLN A 30 18.20 27.88 17.25
CA GLN A 30 17.17 26.97 17.77
C GLN A 30 15.84 27.16 17.04
N LEU A 31 15.42 28.42 16.82
CA LEU A 31 14.20 28.73 16.07
C LEU A 31 14.22 28.14 14.64
N VAL A 32 15.35 28.30 13.93
CA VAL A 32 15.52 27.76 12.58
C VAL A 32 15.49 26.23 12.59
N VAL A 33 16.14 25.59 13.58
CA VAL A 33 16.15 24.13 13.74
C VAL A 33 14.75 23.59 14.01
N ASP A 34 14.01 24.20 14.94
CA ASP A 34 12.67 23.76 15.30
C ASP A 34 11.67 23.96 14.15
N THR A 35 11.82 25.04 13.38
CA THR A 35 11.04 25.26 12.15
C THR A 35 11.31 24.16 11.13
N LYS A 36 12.59 23.81 10.91
CA LYS A 36 12.97 22.73 9.99
C LYS A 36 12.44 21.37 10.45
N ILE A 37 12.52 21.07 11.74
CA ILE A 37 12.01 19.82 12.31
C ILE A 37 10.49 19.74 12.12
N SER A 38 9.77 20.83 12.40
CA SER A 38 8.32 20.91 12.22
C SER A 38 7.91 20.70 10.76
N PHE A 39 8.62 21.35 9.83
CA PHE A 39 8.40 21.17 8.39
C PHE A 39 8.61 19.72 7.95
N LEU A 40 9.71 19.07 8.36
CA LEU A 40 9.99 17.68 8.01
C LEU A 40 8.93 16.71 8.58
N PHE A 41 8.45 16.98 9.78
CA PHE A 41 7.37 16.18 10.38
C PHE A 41 6.04 16.35 9.63
N GLN A 42 5.67 17.58 9.27
CA GLN A 42 4.48 17.84 8.45
C GLN A 42 4.58 17.18 7.07
N ARG A 43 5.77 17.23 6.45
CA ARG A 43 6.04 16.55 5.19
C ARG A 43 5.88 15.03 5.31
N ALA A 44 6.48 14.43 6.34
CA ALA A 44 6.38 12.99 6.58
C ALA A 44 4.91 12.55 6.81
N GLN A 45 4.10 13.34 7.51
CA GLN A 45 2.66 13.07 7.64
C GLN A 45 1.92 13.17 6.30
N ALA A 46 2.23 14.17 5.49
CA ALA A 46 1.62 14.32 4.17
C ALA A 46 1.97 13.15 3.24
N ASP A 47 3.24 12.72 3.24
CA ASP A 47 3.69 11.57 2.45
C ASP A 47 3.03 10.27 2.93
N ASN A 48 2.92 10.06 4.25
CA ASN A 48 2.25 8.89 4.83
C ASN A 48 0.75 8.86 4.46
N GLN A 49 0.08 10.02 4.50
CA GLN A 49 -1.32 10.15 4.12
C GLN A 49 -1.55 9.94 2.61
N ALA A 50 -0.63 10.41 1.77
CA ALA A 50 -0.68 10.18 0.33
C ALA A 50 -0.49 8.69 -0.01
N ASN A 51 0.49 8.04 0.62
CA ASN A 51 0.72 6.60 0.47
C ASN A 51 -0.49 5.79 0.95
N ALA A 52 -1.09 6.18 2.09
CA ALA A 52 -2.31 5.57 2.61
C ALA A 52 -3.47 5.63 1.59
N GLN A 53 -3.73 6.81 1.02
CA GLN A 53 -4.80 6.98 0.02
C GLN A 53 -4.51 6.19 -1.26
N PHE A 54 -3.27 6.23 -1.74
CA PHE A 54 -2.86 5.47 -2.91
C PHE A 54 -3.05 3.97 -2.70
N THR A 55 -2.56 3.42 -1.57
CA THR A 55 -2.67 1.99 -1.27
C THR A 55 -4.12 1.54 -1.15
N LEU A 56 -4.99 2.30 -0.47
CA LEU A 56 -6.43 2.01 -0.39
C LEU A 56 -7.07 1.97 -1.78
N GLN A 57 -6.91 3.06 -2.55
CA GLN A 57 -7.54 3.18 -3.87
C GLN A 57 -7.01 2.15 -4.87
N TRP A 58 -5.72 1.80 -4.78
CA TRP A 58 -5.14 0.82 -5.66
C TRP A 58 -5.61 -0.60 -5.30
N LEU A 59 -5.58 -0.98 -4.03
CA LEU A 59 -6.06 -2.30 -3.58
C LEU A 59 -7.55 -2.49 -3.90
N ASP A 60 -8.39 -1.50 -3.58
CA ASP A 60 -9.83 -1.55 -3.89
C ASP A 60 -10.09 -1.75 -5.39
N ARG A 61 -9.33 -1.04 -6.24
CA ARG A 61 -9.46 -1.15 -7.70
C ARG A 61 -9.09 -2.55 -8.20
N GLN A 62 -7.97 -3.12 -7.73
CA GLN A 62 -7.56 -4.45 -8.14
C GLN A 62 -8.53 -5.53 -7.64
N LEU A 63 -8.94 -5.44 -6.38
CA LEU A 63 -9.90 -6.36 -5.80
C LEU A 63 -11.28 -6.26 -6.48
N ALA A 64 -11.73 -5.07 -6.88
CA ALA A 64 -13.01 -4.88 -7.58
C ALA A 64 -13.05 -5.49 -9.00
N ARG A 65 -11.90 -5.67 -9.65
CA ARG A 65 -11.79 -6.36 -10.95
C ARG A 65 -11.84 -7.87 -10.81
N THR A 66 -11.46 -8.39 -9.65
CA THR A 66 -11.27 -9.82 -9.42
C THR A 66 -12.50 -10.63 -9.79
N GLY A 67 -12.30 -11.69 -10.56
CA GLY A 67 -13.37 -12.58 -11.03
C GLY A 67 -14.29 -11.99 -12.10
N PHE A 68 -14.02 -10.79 -12.62
CA PHE A 68 -14.78 -10.26 -13.73
C PHE A 68 -14.66 -11.18 -14.95
N LYS A 69 -15.80 -11.62 -15.46
CA LYS A 69 -15.93 -12.45 -16.66
C LYS A 69 -16.73 -11.68 -17.72
N ARG A 70 -16.29 -11.73 -18.98
CA ARG A 70 -16.99 -11.04 -20.08
C ARG A 70 -18.35 -11.65 -20.36
N ARG A 71 -18.44 -12.98 -20.32
CA ARG A 71 -19.66 -13.74 -20.57
C ARG A 71 -20.38 -14.03 -19.25
N PRO A 72 -21.52 -13.38 -18.95
CA PRO A 72 -22.25 -13.61 -17.71
C PRO A 72 -22.82 -15.03 -17.64
N ASP A 73 -23.21 -15.58 -18.78
CA ASP A 73 -23.79 -16.92 -18.98
C ASP A 73 -22.75 -18.04 -18.81
N GLN A 74 -21.47 -17.76 -19.02
CA GLN A 74 -20.41 -18.74 -18.88
C GLN A 74 -20.20 -19.11 -17.41
N PRO A 75 -20.16 -20.41 -17.04
CA PRO A 75 -19.86 -20.82 -15.67
C PRO A 75 -18.43 -20.43 -15.30
N LEU A 76 -18.20 -20.17 -14.00
CA LEU A 76 -16.92 -19.63 -13.51
C LEU A 76 -15.74 -20.55 -13.84
N GLN A 77 -15.95 -21.88 -13.79
CA GLN A 77 -14.93 -22.88 -14.10
C GLN A 77 -14.51 -22.87 -15.57
N ALA A 78 -15.43 -22.55 -16.48
CA ALA A 78 -15.12 -22.42 -17.91
C ALA A 78 -14.46 -21.07 -18.22
N ALA A 79 -14.93 -19.99 -17.57
CA ALA A 79 -14.33 -18.66 -17.69
C ALA A 79 -12.90 -18.62 -17.13
N PHE A 80 -12.65 -19.41 -16.09
CA PHE A 80 -11.40 -19.46 -15.36
C PHE A 80 -10.94 -20.91 -15.15
N PRO A 81 -10.36 -21.56 -16.18
CA PRO A 81 -9.91 -22.94 -16.09
C PRO A 81 -8.77 -23.10 -15.05
N ALA A 82 -8.45 -24.33 -14.69
CA ALA A 82 -7.29 -24.60 -13.83
C ALA A 82 -6.00 -24.14 -14.53
N LEU A 83 -5.09 -23.52 -13.78
CA LEU A 83 -3.80 -23.03 -14.28
C LEU A 83 -2.69 -23.47 -13.34
N SER A 84 -1.68 -24.13 -13.90
CA SER A 84 -0.39 -24.33 -13.25
C SER A 84 0.39 -23.02 -13.17
N GLU A 85 1.44 -23.00 -12.35
CA GLU A 85 2.32 -21.83 -12.20
C GLU A 85 2.94 -21.43 -13.55
N ALA A 86 3.42 -22.40 -14.33
CA ALA A 86 4.01 -22.18 -15.65
C ALA A 86 3.01 -21.54 -16.62
N GLN A 87 1.74 -21.95 -16.58
CA GLN A 87 0.68 -21.36 -17.42
C GLN A 87 0.30 -19.95 -16.97
N SER A 88 0.29 -19.71 -15.65
CA SER A 88 0.01 -18.37 -15.11
C SER A 88 1.09 -17.34 -15.48
N GLY A 89 2.34 -17.82 -15.59
CA GLY A 89 3.53 -16.98 -15.76
C GLY A 89 3.83 -16.08 -14.55
N VAL A 90 3.21 -16.32 -13.39
CA VAL A 90 3.41 -15.56 -12.15
C VAL A 90 3.71 -16.50 -11.00
N ALA A 91 4.91 -16.41 -10.42
CA ALA A 91 5.34 -17.28 -9.33
C ALA A 91 4.38 -17.26 -8.13
N GLY A 92 3.98 -18.44 -7.68
CA GLY A 92 3.00 -18.71 -6.62
C GLY A 92 1.55 -18.82 -7.11
N CYS A 93 1.22 -18.31 -8.31
CA CYS A 93 -0.17 -18.17 -8.76
C CYS A 93 -0.69 -19.43 -9.47
N VAL A 94 -0.95 -20.47 -8.69
CA VAL A 94 -1.63 -21.71 -9.15
C VAL A 94 -3.11 -21.63 -8.81
N PHE A 95 -3.98 -21.93 -9.79
CA PHE A 95 -5.42 -21.85 -9.63
C PHE A 95 -6.12 -23.17 -9.98
N THR A 96 -7.09 -23.58 -9.17
CA THR A 96 -8.07 -24.60 -9.56
C THR A 96 -9.14 -24.00 -10.47
N ALA A 97 -9.94 -24.84 -11.12
CA ALA A 97 -11.01 -24.36 -12.00
C ALA A 97 -12.03 -23.53 -11.20
N GLY A 98 -12.34 -22.33 -11.68
CA GLY A 98 -13.26 -21.38 -11.04
C GLY A 98 -12.66 -20.56 -9.90
N GLN A 99 -11.46 -20.88 -9.40
CA GLN A 99 -10.84 -20.12 -8.31
C GLN A 99 -10.30 -18.78 -8.82
N VAL A 100 -10.83 -17.63 -8.42
CA VAL A 100 -10.33 -16.32 -8.93
C VAL A 100 -9.38 -15.60 -7.97
N ILE A 101 -9.28 -16.08 -6.74
CA ILE A 101 -8.33 -15.61 -5.72
C ILE A 101 -7.54 -16.79 -5.19
N LYS A 102 -6.23 -16.63 -5.11
CA LYS A 102 -5.32 -17.56 -4.44
C LYS A 102 -4.59 -16.82 -3.31
N ALA A 103 -4.90 -17.18 -2.07
CA ALA A 103 -4.10 -16.75 -0.92
C ALA A 103 -2.72 -17.42 -1.00
N LEU A 104 -1.64 -16.63 -0.86
CA LEU A 104 -0.27 -17.15 -0.85
C LEU A 104 0.32 -17.10 0.56
N THR A 105 0.42 -15.89 1.09
CA THR A 105 0.85 -15.61 2.45
C THR A 105 -0.10 -14.57 3.05
N ARG A 106 0.07 -14.22 4.32
CA ARG A 106 -0.71 -13.12 4.91
C ARG A 106 -0.51 -11.79 4.18
N LYS A 107 0.63 -11.59 3.52
CA LYS A 107 1.03 -10.34 2.84
C LYS A 107 0.91 -10.39 1.32
N ALA A 108 0.47 -11.52 0.76
CA ALA A 108 0.45 -11.72 -0.68
C ALA A 108 -0.73 -12.57 -1.14
N LEU A 109 -1.34 -12.17 -2.24
CA LEU A 109 -2.41 -12.91 -2.90
C LEU A 109 -2.29 -12.79 -4.42
N CYS A 110 -2.82 -13.78 -5.14
CA CYS A 110 -3.05 -13.67 -6.57
C CYS A 110 -4.53 -13.47 -6.86
N ILE A 111 -4.82 -12.58 -7.81
CA ILE A 111 -6.14 -12.39 -8.40
C ILE A 111 -6.10 -12.72 -9.89
N ARG A 112 -7.25 -13.06 -10.43
CA ARG A 112 -7.45 -13.10 -11.88
C ARG A 112 -8.80 -12.56 -12.32
N TYR A 113 -8.82 -12.01 -13.52
CA TYR A 113 -9.99 -11.39 -14.14
C TYR A 113 -9.81 -11.35 -15.65
N GLN A 114 -10.91 -11.36 -16.41
CA GLN A 114 -10.85 -11.22 -17.86
C GLN A 114 -10.82 -9.74 -18.26
N PRO A 115 -10.24 -9.38 -19.42
CA PRO A 115 -10.27 -8.00 -19.92
C PRO A 115 -11.72 -7.53 -20.16
N SER A 116 -12.05 -6.34 -19.66
CA SER A 116 -13.35 -5.71 -19.90
C SER A 116 -13.46 -5.18 -21.34
N ASP A 117 -12.37 -4.66 -21.89
CA ASP A 117 -12.23 -4.18 -23.27
C ASP A 117 -10.77 -4.31 -23.75
N ARG A 118 -10.48 -3.79 -24.95
CA ARG A 118 -9.15 -3.83 -25.58
C ARG A 118 -8.11 -2.87 -24.99
N LEU A 119 -8.55 -1.86 -24.26
CA LEU A 119 -7.71 -0.85 -23.61
C LEU A 119 -7.42 -1.23 -22.16
N GLU A 120 -8.14 -2.21 -21.61
CA GLU A 120 -7.85 -2.79 -20.32
C GLU A 120 -6.40 -3.28 -20.28
N VAL A 121 -5.70 -2.93 -19.21
CA VAL A 121 -4.30 -3.29 -18.97
C VAL A 121 -4.16 -3.96 -17.61
N ASP A 122 -3.12 -4.77 -17.45
CA ASP A 122 -2.74 -5.28 -16.14
C ASP A 122 -2.20 -4.14 -15.23
N CYS A 123 -1.95 -4.48 -13.98
CA CYS A 123 -1.37 -3.56 -12.99
C CYS A 123 0.00 -2.97 -13.35
N LEU A 124 0.69 -3.49 -14.38
CA LEU A 124 1.95 -2.97 -14.89
C LEU A 124 1.75 -2.09 -16.12
N GLY A 125 0.50 -1.91 -16.58
CA GLY A 125 0.16 -1.18 -17.79
C GLY A 125 0.32 -1.99 -19.07
N ASN A 126 0.50 -3.31 -18.99
CA ASN A 126 0.58 -4.14 -20.18
C ASN A 126 -0.82 -4.60 -20.59
N GLY A 127 -1.18 -4.36 -21.84
CA GLY A 127 -2.36 -5.00 -22.43
C GLY A 127 -2.13 -6.50 -22.57
N ARG A 128 -3.19 -7.29 -22.41
CA ARG A 128 -3.22 -8.71 -22.76
C ARG A 128 -4.54 -9.07 -23.39
N PRO A 129 -4.52 -9.16 -24.73
CA PRO A 129 -5.27 -10.26 -25.30
C PRO A 129 -4.62 -10.91 -26.55
N ALA A 130 -4.43 -12.24 -26.53
CA ALA A 130 -4.42 -13.05 -27.74
C ALA A 130 -5.79 -12.93 -28.46
N ASN A 131 -5.82 -12.38 -29.67
CA ASN A 131 -7.05 -12.00 -30.39
C ASN A 131 -7.76 -10.75 -29.83
N ALA A 132 -7.03 -9.69 -29.45
CA ALA A 132 -7.61 -8.40 -29.03
C ALA A 132 -8.75 -7.86 -29.92
N SER A 133 -8.74 -8.21 -31.21
CA SER A 133 -9.81 -7.89 -32.16
C SER A 133 -11.17 -8.47 -31.80
N SER A 134 -11.23 -9.64 -31.14
CA SER A 134 -12.49 -10.27 -30.71
C SER A 134 -13.17 -9.47 -29.58
N LEU A 135 -12.40 -8.70 -28.80
CA LEU A 135 -12.93 -7.88 -27.72
C LEU A 135 -13.80 -6.72 -28.21
N ALA A 136 -13.79 -6.41 -29.51
CA ALA A 136 -14.70 -5.45 -30.13
C ALA A 136 -16.17 -5.93 -30.13
N GLN A 137 -16.40 -7.24 -30.05
CA GLN A 137 -17.75 -7.82 -30.01
C GLN A 137 -18.18 -8.04 -28.55
N PRO A 138 -19.38 -7.57 -28.14
CA PRO A 138 -19.94 -7.90 -26.83
C PRO A 138 -19.99 -9.41 -26.61
N TYR A 139 -19.67 -9.85 -25.40
CA TYR A 139 -19.74 -11.27 -25.00
C TYR A 139 -18.91 -12.25 -25.84
N ALA A 140 -17.95 -11.77 -26.63
CA ALA A 140 -16.99 -12.64 -27.31
C ALA A 140 -16.29 -13.56 -26.31
N GLU A 141 -16.00 -14.81 -26.73
CA GLU A 141 -15.23 -15.77 -25.96
C GLU A 141 -13.96 -15.09 -25.43
N PRO A 142 -13.81 -15.00 -24.10
CA PRO A 142 -12.81 -14.15 -23.50
C PRO A 142 -11.42 -14.67 -23.78
N VAL A 143 -10.57 -13.69 -23.98
CA VAL A 143 -9.15 -13.82 -24.11
C VAL A 143 -8.53 -14.14 -22.75
N GLU A 144 -7.42 -14.89 -22.73
CA GLU A 144 -6.59 -15.23 -21.56
C GLU A 144 -6.74 -14.21 -20.41
N ALA A 145 -7.11 -14.69 -19.22
CA ALA A 145 -7.33 -13.83 -18.06
C ALA A 145 -6.03 -13.11 -17.64
N TYR A 146 -6.17 -11.88 -17.16
CA TYR A 146 -5.14 -11.23 -16.37
C TYR A 146 -4.90 -12.00 -15.09
N ILE A 147 -3.63 -12.17 -14.74
CA ILE A 147 -3.20 -12.76 -13.47
C ILE A 147 -2.24 -11.76 -12.84
N GLU A 148 -2.56 -11.39 -11.61
CA GLU A 148 -1.80 -10.40 -10.86
C GLU A 148 -1.55 -10.90 -9.45
N LYS A 149 -0.32 -10.72 -8.98
CA LYS A 149 0.07 -10.95 -7.60
C LYS A 149 0.29 -9.60 -6.93
N LEU A 150 -0.47 -9.36 -5.87
CA LEU A 150 -0.36 -8.19 -5.01
C LEU A 150 0.42 -8.62 -3.78
N ALA A 151 1.54 -7.97 -3.47
CA ALA A 151 2.39 -8.38 -2.35
C ALA A 151 3.16 -7.21 -1.73
N VAL A 152 3.58 -7.36 -0.47
CA VAL A 152 4.61 -6.50 0.14
C VAL A 152 5.90 -7.28 0.31
N ASN A 153 7.04 -6.70 -0.10
CA ASN A 153 8.37 -7.29 0.09
C ASN A 153 9.03 -6.83 1.40
N ASN A 154 10.22 -7.39 1.68
CA ASN A 154 11.02 -7.04 2.85
C ASN A 154 11.59 -5.61 2.82
N ASN A 155 11.59 -4.96 1.66
CA ASN A 155 12.01 -3.56 1.48
C ASN A 155 10.86 -2.57 1.75
N GLN A 156 9.73 -3.05 2.29
CA GLN A 156 8.56 -2.23 2.62
C GLN A 156 7.90 -1.62 1.38
N GLN A 157 7.91 -2.37 0.27
CA GLN A 157 7.37 -1.93 -1.01
C GLN A 157 6.12 -2.75 -1.35
N LEU A 158 5.05 -2.06 -1.73
CA LEU A 158 3.89 -2.69 -2.35
C LEU A 158 4.20 -2.97 -3.81
N LEU A 159 4.11 -4.23 -4.21
CA LEU A 159 4.41 -4.70 -5.54
C LEU A 159 3.15 -5.18 -6.23
N CYS A 160 3.14 -4.98 -7.54
CA CYS A 160 2.36 -5.83 -8.42
C CYS A 160 3.29 -6.67 -9.29
N THR A 161 2.95 -7.94 -9.44
CA THR A 161 3.56 -8.84 -10.41
C THR A 161 2.50 -9.34 -11.36
N SER A 162 2.76 -9.28 -12.66
CA SER A 162 2.00 -10.01 -13.68
C SER A 162 2.98 -10.80 -14.55
N LYS A 163 2.53 -11.53 -15.57
CA LYS A 163 3.44 -12.33 -16.43
C LYS A 163 4.45 -11.47 -17.21
N GLY A 164 4.25 -10.13 -17.26
CA GLY A 164 5.21 -9.18 -17.83
C GLY A 164 6.37 -8.78 -16.90
N GLY A 165 6.33 -9.19 -15.63
CA GLY A 165 7.36 -8.87 -14.65
C GLY A 165 6.78 -8.39 -13.31
N SER A 166 7.57 -7.64 -12.55
CA SER A 166 7.16 -7.08 -11.26
C SER A 166 7.58 -5.62 -11.17
N ALA A 167 6.72 -4.77 -10.61
CA ALA A 167 7.02 -3.36 -10.35
C ALA A 167 6.67 -2.98 -8.92
N THR A 168 7.45 -2.06 -8.35
CA THR A 168 7.13 -1.37 -7.10
C THR A 168 6.14 -0.25 -7.40
N LEU A 169 5.03 -0.22 -6.67
CA LEU A 169 3.97 0.76 -6.82
C LEU A 169 4.11 1.92 -5.85
N THR A 170 4.46 1.59 -4.61
CA THR A 170 4.75 2.56 -3.56
C THR A 170 5.65 1.94 -2.51
N GLU A 171 6.33 2.79 -1.76
CA GLU A 171 7.22 2.43 -0.66
C GLU A 171 6.61 2.85 0.68
N GLY A 172 7.26 2.46 1.77
CA GLY A 172 6.79 2.78 3.11
C GLY A 172 5.57 1.96 3.53
N ILE A 173 5.34 0.79 2.91
CA ILE A 173 4.36 -0.19 3.36
C ILE A 173 5.11 -1.27 4.14
N LEU A 174 5.23 -1.09 5.45
CA LEU A 174 5.98 -1.98 6.33
C LEU A 174 5.37 -3.39 6.38
N ASP A 175 4.05 -3.48 6.40
CA ASP A 175 3.35 -4.76 6.44
C ASP A 175 1.95 -4.67 5.82
N LEU A 176 1.43 -5.80 5.35
CA LEU A 176 0.11 -5.94 4.73
C LEU A 176 -0.51 -7.27 5.17
N ARG A 177 -1.80 -7.26 5.51
CA ARG A 177 -2.56 -8.44 5.93
C ARG A 177 -3.82 -8.56 5.11
N PHE A 178 -4.07 -9.75 4.58
CA PHE A 178 -5.32 -10.09 3.91
C PHE A 178 -6.11 -11.13 4.72
N ASP A 179 -7.40 -10.87 4.90
CA ASP A 179 -8.38 -11.80 5.44
C ASP A 179 -9.52 -11.98 4.44
N TYR A 180 -9.92 -13.22 4.21
CA TYR A 180 -10.87 -13.58 3.17
C TYR A 180 -12.22 -13.89 3.81
N GLY A 181 -13.24 -13.14 3.41
CA GLY A 181 -14.62 -13.39 3.79
C GLY A 181 -15.15 -14.58 3.02
N VAL A 182 -15.10 -15.76 3.64
CA VAL A 182 -15.63 -17.01 3.09
C VAL A 182 -17.12 -17.06 3.39
N GLY A 183 -17.93 -17.27 2.35
CA GLY A 183 -19.38 -17.37 2.45
C GLY A 183 -19.90 -18.77 2.19
N VAL A 184 -21.16 -18.83 1.76
CA VAL A 184 -21.81 -20.05 1.24
C VAL A 184 -22.11 -19.84 -0.24
N TYR A 185 -22.14 -20.91 -1.03
CA TYR A 185 -22.57 -20.84 -2.43
C TYR A 185 -24.03 -20.34 -2.51
N GLY A 186 -24.31 -19.46 -3.48
CA GLY A 186 -25.65 -18.87 -3.65
C GLY A 186 -26.00 -17.75 -2.66
N HIS A 187 -25.12 -17.42 -1.70
CA HIS A 187 -25.32 -16.31 -0.77
C HIS A 187 -24.27 -15.22 -0.98
N PRO A 188 -24.66 -13.93 -0.94
CA PRO A 188 -23.73 -12.82 -1.11
C PRO A 188 -22.87 -12.58 0.14
N ASP A 189 -23.36 -12.94 1.31
CA ASP A 189 -22.72 -12.59 2.58
C ASP A 189 -21.59 -13.55 2.99
N PRO A 190 -20.45 -13.03 3.48
CA PRO A 190 -19.43 -13.84 4.12
C PRO A 190 -19.91 -14.31 5.51
N THR A 191 -19.69 -15.58 5.83
CA THR A 191 -20.01 -16.16 7.15
C THR A 191 -18.84 -16.10 8.11
N THR A 192 -17.60 -16.17 7.60
CA THR A 192 -16.37 -16.14 8.39
C THR A 192 -15.25 -15.42 7.66
N TYR A 193 -14.30 -14.87 8.42
CA TYR A 193 -13.07 -14.30 7.89
C TYR A 193 -11.88 -15.15 8.32
N THR A 194 -11.04 -15.53 7.36
CA THR A 194 -9.83 -16.32 7.61
C THR A 194 -8.67 -15.80 6.76
N ALA A 195 -7.46 -15.84 7.28
CA ALA A 195 -6.24 -15.54 6.53
C ALA A 195 -5.81 -16.67 5.59
N SER A 196 -6.43 -17.86 5.70
CA SER A 196 -6.03 -19.07 4.97
C SER A 196 -7.27 -19.85 4.53
N PRO A 197 -8.03 -19.33 3.54
CA PRO A 197 -9.20 -20.02 3.01
C PRO A 197 -8.80 -21.32 2.30
N ALA A 198 -9.69 -22.31 2.32
CA ALA A 198 -9.54 -23.51 1.50
C ALA A 198 -9.53 -23.15 0.01
N SER A 199 -8.93 -24.00 -0.84
CA SER A 199 -8.77 -23.72 -2.27
C SER A 199 -10.08 -23.61 -3.05
N ASP A 200 -11.13 -24.26 -2.56
CA ASP A 200 -12.49 -24.27 -3.09
C ASP A 200 -13.44 -23.34 -2.34
N ALA A 201 -12.96 -22.65 -1.30
CA ALA A 201 -13.80 -21.78 -0.47
C ALA A 201 -14.43 -20.65 -1.32
N PRO A 202 -15.75 -20.43 -1.23
CA PRO A 202 -16.40 -19.31 -1.90
C PRO A 202 -16.07 -17.99 -1.21
N ILE A 203 -15.08 -17.26 -1.75
CA ILE A 203 -14.68 -15.95 -1.23
C ILE A 203 -15.65 -14.88 -1.77
N ARG A 204 -16.26 -14.12 -0.86
CA ARG A 204 -17.24 -13.04 -1.16
C ARG A 204 -16.68 -11.65 -0.93
N SER A 205 -15.70 -11.52 -0.04
CA SER A 205 -15.02 -10.25 0.24
C SER A 205 -13.58 -10.47 0.64
N VAL A 206 -12.76 -9.43 0.50
CA VAL A 206 -11.40 -9.38 1.01
C VAL A 206 -11.29 -8.19 1.94
N ARG A 207 -10.91 -8.46 3.20
CA ARG A 207 -10.45 -7.45 4.14
C ARG A 207 -8.95 -7.32 3.99
N TYR A 208 -8.47 -6.09 4.03
CA TYR A 208 -7.05 -5.84 4.07
C TYR A 208 -6.74 -4.75 5.09
N ALA A 209 -5.57 -4.88 5.69
CA ALA A 209 -5.00 -3.87 6.56
C ALA A 209 -3.52 -3.69 6.17
N ALA A 210 -3.02 -2.47 6.18
CA ALA A 210 -1.61 -2.20 5.94
C ALA A 210 -1.04 -1.32 7.05
N LEU A 211 0.19 -1.61 7.46
CA LEU A 211 0.99 -0.77 8.33
C LEU A 211 1.96 0.01 7.46
N LEU A 212 1.80 1.32 7.45
CA LEU A 212 2.68 2.25 6.76
C LEU A 212 3.75 2.78 7.71
N SER A 213 4.92 3.06 7.16
CA SER A 213 6.05 3.66 7.85
C SER A 213 6.64 4.75 6.98
N THR A 214 6.84 5.95 7.54
CA THR A 214 7.53 7.04 6.86
C THR A 214 8.61 7.63 7.76
N PRO A 215 9.84 7.85 7.24
CA PRO A 215 10.89 8.49 8.01
C PRO A 215 10.49 9.88 8.49
N ALA A 216 10.78 10.18 9.76
CA ALA A 216 10.54 11.48 10.36
C ALA A 216 11.68 11.84 11.33
N PRO A 217 11.87 13.13 11.67
CA PRO A 217 12.86 13.53 12.66
C PRO A 217 12.65 12.78 13.98
N ALA A 218 13.68 12.12 14.52
CA ALA A 218 13.55 11.35 15.77
C ALA A 218 13.05 12.18 16.97
N ARG A 219 13.26 13.50 16.93
CA ARG A 219 12.81 14.45 17.96
C ARG A 219 11.28 14.62 18.00
N THR A 220 10.57 14.27 16.92
CA THR A 220 9.11 14.40 16.80
C THR A 220 8.38 13.07 16.95
N THR A 221 9.11 11.95 17.01
CA THR A 221 8.51 10.62 17.15
C THR A 221 8.50 10.18 18.61
N THR A 222 7.33 9.83 19.12
CA THR A 222 7.15 9.26 20.45
C THR A 222 7.40 7.75 20.43
N ARG A 223 7.74 7.17 21.61
CA ARG A 223 7.80 5.71 21.75
C ARG A 223 6.42 5.06 21.78
N ASP A 224 5.39 5.85 22.09
CA ASP A 224 4.01 5.41 22.04
C ASP A 224 3.46 5.62 20.63
N SER A 225 3.34 4.52 19.90
CA SER A 225 2.71 4.48 18.57
C SER A 225 1.47 3.58 18.65
N PRO A 226 0.25 4.15 18.66
CA PRO A 226 -0.99 3.38 18.66
C PRO A 226 -1.11 2.48 17.43
N ALA A 227 -0.60 2.95 16.27
CA ALA A 227 -0.57 2.17 15.04
C ALA A 227 0.31 0.91 15.18
N TRP A 228 1.49 1.04 15.79
CA TRP A 228 2.37 -0.10 16.06
C TRP A 228 1.75 -1.07 17.07
N GLN A 229 1.21 -0.54 18.17
CA GLN A 229 0.55 -1.34 19.21
C GLN A 229 -0.65 -2.11 18.66
N TYR A 230 -1.47 -1.46 17.82
CA TYR A 230 -2.57 -2.13 17.13
C TYR A 230 -2.07 -3.27 16.23
N TRP A 231 -0.96 -3.07 15.52
CA TRP A 231 -0.50 -4.03 14.53
C TRP A 231 0.23 -5.24 15.14
N HIS A 232 1.12 -4.98 16.10
CA HIS A 232 2.01 -5.97 16.70
C HIS A 232 1.58 -6.41 18.10
N GLU A 233 0.50 -5.85 18.63
CA GLU A 233 0.01 -6.12 20.00
C GLU A 233 1.10 -5.92 21.06
N SER A 234 2.03 -5.01 20.80
CA SER A 234 3.21 -4.76 21.62
C SER A 234 3.68 -3.30 21.50
N ALA A 235 4.46 -2.83 22.47
CA ALA A 235 5.05 -1.49 22.40
C ALA A 235 6.11 -1.39 21.30
N LEU A 236 6.35 -0.17 20.81
CA LEU A 236 7.39 0.09 19.81
C LEU A 236 8.78 -0.24 20.42
N PRO A 237 9.61 -1.05 19.73
CA PRO A 237 10.95 -1.36 20.23
C PRO A 237 11.80 -0.10 20.43
N SER A 238 12.62 -0.08 21.48
CA SER A 238 13.48 1.07 21.82
C SER A 238 14.59 1.34 20.79
N SER A 239 14.92 0.35 19.96
CA SER A 239 15.85 0.47 18.83
C SER A 239 15.25 1.26 17.65
N THR A 240 13.92 1.34 17.56
CA THR A 240 13.23 2.02 16.48
C THR A 240 13.21 3.52 16.73
N LYS A 241 13.74 4.31 15.80
CA LYS A 241 13.80 5.78 15.89
C LYS A 241 13.39 6.42 14.57
N GLY A 242 12.72 7.57 14.65
CA GLY A 242 12.50 8.44 13.49
C GLY A 242 11.60 7.84 12.41
N GLN A 243 10.53 7.16 12.82
CA GLN A 243 9.51 6.64 11.92
C GLN A 243 8.13 7.06 12.42
N LEU A 244 7.24 7.43 11.50
CA LEU A 244 5.80 7.59 11.75
C LEU A 244 5.05 6.39 11.22
N TYR A 245 4.16 5.87 12.04
CA TYR A 245 3.37 4.69 11.72
C TYR A 245 1.91 5.07 11.52
N GLN A 246 1.28 4.49 10.51
CA GLN A 246 -0.15 4.62 10.25
C GLN A 246 -0.72 3.27 9.86
N VAL A 247 -1.92 2.96 10.35
CA VAL A 247 -2.66 1.77 9.91
C VAL A 247 -3.80 2.21 9.03
N ILE A 248 -3.90 1.61 7.85
CA ILE A 248 -5.08 1.69 6.99
C ILE A 248 -5.79 0.34 6.97
N LYS A 249 -7.11 0.39 6.77
CA LYS A 249 -7.96 -0.79 6.66
C LYS A 249 -8.99 -0.56 5.56
N GLY A 250 -9.23 -1.61 4.78
CA GLY A 250 -10.25 -1.61 3.74
C GLY A 250 -10.97 -2.95 3.69
N THR A 251 -12.15 -2.94 3.08
CA THR A 251 -12.91 -4.16 2.80
C THR A 251 -13.53 -4.01 1.43
N THR A 252 -13.22 -4.93 0.53
CA THR A 252 -13.78 -4.95 -0.82
C THR A 252 -14.66 -6.17 -0.97
N ALA A 253 -15.94 -5.95 -1.27
CA ALA A 253 -16.82 -7.02 -1.73
C ALA A 253 -16.45 -7.41 -3.16
N LEU A 254 -16.35 -8.71 -3.43
CA LEU A 254 -16.01 -9.24 -4.74
C LEU A 254 -17.28 -9.34 -5.59
N ARG A 255 -17.76 -8.19 -6.06
CA ARG A 255 -19.04 -8.05 -6.78
C ARG A 255 -19.22 -9.03 -7.95
N ASN A 256 -18.14 -9.42 -8.62
CA ASN A 256 -18.18 -10.35 -9.76
C ASN A 256 -18.40 -11.82 -9.32
N LEU A 257 -18.37 -12.09 -8.01
CA LEU A 257 -18.57 -13.40 -7.38
C LEU A 257 -19.79 -13.42 -6.46
N LEU A 258 -20.56 -12.32 -6.43
CA LEU A 258 -21.84 -12.28 -5.76
C LEU A 258 -22.90 -12.80 -6.74
N PRO A 259 -23.85 -13.64 -6.27
CA PRO A 259 -24.94 -14.16 -7.08
C PRO A 259 -25.88 -13.07 -7.58
#